data_AF-A0A2G2CYS3-F1
#
_entry.id   AF-A0A2G2CYS3-F1
#
_cell.length_a   1.000
_cell.length_b   1.000
_cell.length_c   1.000
_cell.angle_alpha   90.00
_cell.angle_beta   90.00
_cell.angle_gamma   90.00
#
_symmetry.space_group_name_H-M   'P 1'
#
loop_
_entity.id
_entity.type
_entity.pdbx_description
1 polymer ?
#
loop_
_entity_poly.entity_id
_entity_poly.type
_entity_poly.pdbx_seq_one_letter_code
_entity_poly.pdbx_strand_id
1 'polypeptide(L)'
;MIAVLDAANAPHIRLPLWADPAIQEANDKEALSAYEDTGDAAALHVPDDATIVTIRALSAAQMGVAERAAGRRTQLGAVMHLRRDKYAEDFRVVDENGDERKPTPDEELSAVSTWIDDLCDSDYAAFVAFSEWYSRQNYELAKAATVCITHSEMGVVSFERFMDCVVDRRLKESLIAEVSYRAKAHAGLGIRPKGLSNSVSGSVKLNGSAPKVTGNVMGAMTDCDDNAAIVAAASLTI
;
A
#
# COMPACT_ATOMS: atom_id res chain seq x y z
N MET A 1 16.99 -12.16 27.56
CA MET A 1 15.59 -12.08 28.01
C MET A 1 14.91 -11.03 27.13
N ILE A 2 14.33 -11.46 26.00
CA ILE A 2 13.62 -10.56 25.09
C ILE A 2 12.26 -10.31 25.73
N ALA A 3 11.96 -9.07 26.06
CA ALA A 3 10.63 -8.69 26.52
C ALA A 3 9.65 -9.01 25.37
N VAL A 4 8.92 -10.11 25.51
CA VAL A 4 7.74 -10.38 24.71
C VAL A 4 6.72 -9.35 25.16
N LEU A 5 6.70 -8.20 24.47
CA LEU A 5 5.63 -7.24 24.61
C LEU A 5 4.33 -7.99 24.30
N ASP A 6 3.52 -8.16 25.33
CA ASP A 6 2.23 -8.80 25.26
C ASP A 6 1.37 -8.02 24.26
N ALA A 7 1.07 -8.63 23.11
CA ALA A 7 0.34 -8.00 22.01
C ALA A 7 -1.07 -7.55 22.42
N ALA A 8 -1.56 -7.97 23.60
CA ALA A 8 -2.80 -7.52 24.20
C ALA A 8 -2.76 -6.07 24.71
N ASN A 9 -1.57 -5.51 24.98
CA ASN A 9 -1.39 -4.12 25.45
C ASN A 9 -0.73 -3.21 24.39
N ALA A 10 -0.64 -3.66 23.14
CA ALA A 10 -0.13 -2.82 22.06
C ALA A 10 -1.07 -1.61 21.86
N PRO A 11 -0.53 -0.38 21.71
CA PRO A 11 -1.36 0.80 21.50
C PRO A 11 -2.23 0.60 20.25
N HIS A 12 -3.53 0.84 20.39
CA HIS A 12 -4.45 0.87 19.26
C HIS A 12 -4.46 2.28 18.67
N ILE A 13 -4.51 2.37 17.35
CA ILE A 13 -4.73 3.63 16.65
C ILE A 13 -6.12 3.61 16.05
N ARG A 14 -6.85 4.72 16.25
CA ARG A 14 -8.13 4.99 15.59
C ARG A 14 -7.87 5.90 14.41
N LEU A 15 -8.31 5.50 13.23
CA LEU A 15 -8.05 6.20 11.98
C LEU A 15 -9.39 6.44 11.27
N PRO A 16 -9.70 7.68 10.86
CA PRO A 16 -10.72 7.89 9.85
C PRO A 16 -10.24 7.25 8.55
N LEU A 17 -11.13 6.51 7.88
CA LEU A 17 -10.82 5.96 6.56
C LEU A 17 -10.91 7.09 5.54
N TRP A 18 -9.79 7.52 4.96
CA TRP A 18 -9.83 8.67 4.05
C TRP A 18 -10.61 8.37 2.77
N ALA A 19 -10.63 7.11 2.33
CA ALA A 19 -11.44 6.69 1.18
C ALA A 19 -12.95 6.62 1.49
N ASP A 20 -13.37 6.84 2.74
CA ASP A 20 -14.79 6.93 3.11
C ASP A 20 -15.47 8.12 2.40
N PRO A 21 -16.64 7.92 1.77
CA PRO A 21 -17.35 9.00 1.06
C PRO A 21 -17.64 10.23 1.92
N ALA A 22 -18.01 10.07 3.20
CA ALA A 22 -18.28 11.19 4.09
C ALA A 22 -17.00 12.01 4.33
N ILE A 23 -15.85 11.34 4.46
CA ILE A 23 -14.55 12.02 4.57
C ILE A 23 -14.18 12.71 3.25
N GLN A 24 -14.40 12.06 2.11
CA GLN A 24 -14.15 12.64 0.79
C GLN A 24 -15.01 13.89 0.52
N GLU A 25 -16.28 13.89 0.93
CA GLU A 25 -17.19 15.02 0.75
C GLU A 25 -16.91 16.17 1.71
N ALA A 26 -16.45 15.86 2.92
CA ALA A 26 -16.16 16.83 3.97
C ALA A 26 -14.82 17.57 3.81
N ASN A 27 -13.94 17.08 2.93
CA ASN A 27 -12.58 17.59 2.77
C ASN A 27 -12.31 18.03 1.34
N ASP A 28 -11.52 19.09 1.19
CA ASP A 28 -10.96 19.43 -0.11
C ASP A 28 -9.77 18.51 -0.45
N LYS A 29 -9.31 18.63 -1.70
CA LYS A 29 -8.22 17.79 -2.22
C LYS A 29 -6.88 18.09 -1.55
N GLU A 30 -6.69 19.30 -1.05
CA GLU A 30 -5.45 19.69 -0.38
C GLU A 30 -5.36 19.00 0.99
N ALA A 31 -6.44 18.99 1.76
CA ALA A 31 -6.57 18.27 3.02
C ALA A 31 -6.39 16.75 2.84
N LEU A 32 -7.05 16.16 1.84
CA LEU A 32 -6.91 14.74 1.52
C LEU A 32 -5.47 14.38 1.11
N SER A 33 -4.85 15.18 0.25
CA SER A 33 -3.45 14.98 -0.16
C SER A 33 -2.49 15.14 1.02
N ALA A 34 -2.70 16.13 1.88
CA ALA A 34 -1.88 16.33 3.07
C ALA A 34 -2.01 15.16 4.05
N TYR A 35 -3.22 14.62 4.24
CA TYR A 35 -3.44 13.42 5.04
C TYR A 35 -2.78 12.18 4.44
N GLU A 36 -2.87 12.00 3.13
CA GLU A 36 -2.22 10.89 2.42
C GLU A 36 -0.69 10.92 2.61
N ASP A 37 -0.09 12.11 2.48
CA ASP A 37 1.35 12.31 2.62
C ASP A 37 1.85 12.18 4.07
N THR A 38 1.12 12.74 5.03
CA THR A 38 1.58 12.88 6.42
C THR A 38 1.05 11.78 7.35
N GLY A 39 -0.11 11.23 7.03
CA GLY A 39 -0.89 10.39 7.92
C GLY A 39 -1.50 11.11 9.11
N ASP A 40 -1.45 12.44 9.14
CA ASP A 40 -1.95 13.23 10.26
C ASP A 40 -3.46 13.44 10.13
N ALA A 41 -4.23 12.73 10.96
CA ALA A 41 -5.68 12.87 10.99
C ALA A 41 -6.14 14.30 11.35
N ALA A 42 -5.28 15.14 11.95
CA ALA A 42 -5.60 16.55 12.19
C ALA A 42 -5.72 17.37 10.89
N ALA A 43 -5.19 16.87 9.77
CA ALA A 43 -5.37 17.49 8.46
C ALA A 43 -6.76 17.27 7.87
N LEU A 44 -7.56 16.34 8.42
CA LEU A 44 -8.90 16.03 7.95
C LEU A 44 -9.96 16.65 8.84
N HIS A 45 -10.98 17.22 8.21
CA HIS A 45 -12.30 17.34 8.81
C HIS A 45 -12.93 15.95 8.88
N VAL A 46 -13.26 15.48 10.09
CA VAL A 46 -13.88 14.17 10.30
C VAL A 46 -15.33 14.37 10.73
N PRO A 47 -16.31 14.11 9.84
CA PRO A 47 -17.72 14.12 10.18
C PRO A 47 -18.07 13.09 11.26
N ASP A 48 -19.16 13.35 12.00
CA ASP A 48 -19.64 12.46 13.07
C ASP A 48 -20.09 11.09 12.53
N ASP A 49 -20.48 11.02 11.26
CA ASP A 49 -20.92 9.80 10.57
C ASP A 49 -19.81 9.06 9.81
N ALA A 50 -18.57 9.56 9.87
CA ALA A 50 -17.43 8.95 9.20
C ALA A 50 -17.09 7.55 9.73
N THR A 51 -16.63 6.66 8.84
CA THR A 51 -16.13 5.35 9.25
C THR A 51 -14.76 5.46 9.91
N ILE A 52 -14.67 4.95 11.14
CA ILE A 52 -13.43 4.90 11.93
C ILE A 52 -12.97 3.46 12.07
N VAL A 53 -11.77 3.16 11.59
CA VAL A 53 -11.11 1.87 11.82
C VAL A 53 -10.23 1.95 13.07
N THR A 54 -10.32 0.95 13.94
CA THR A 54 -9.36 0.76 15.03
C THR A 54 -8.39 -0.34 14.63
N ILE A 55 -7.11 -0.01 14.54
CA ILE A 55 -6.04 -0.95 14.19
C ILE A 55 -5.06 -1.13 15.35
N ARG A 56 -4.34 -2.25 15.35
CA ARG A 56 -3.22 -2.52 16.25
C ARG A 56 -1.93 -2.77 15.48
N ALA A 57 -0.79 -2.62 16.14
CA ALA A 57 0.49 -3.07 15.59
C ALA A 57 0.47 -4.60 15.40
N LEU A 58 0.99 -5.06 14.26
CA LEU A 58 1.28 -6.47 14.06
C LEU A 58 2.73 -6.75 14.42
N SER A 59 2.98 -7.84 15.15
CA SER A 59 4.33 -8.38 15.30
C SER A 59 4.84 -8.95 13.97
N ALA A 60 6.15 -9.09 13.81
CA ALA A 60 6.76 -9.73 12.64
C ALA A 60 6.21 -11.16 12.40
N ALA A 61 5.94 -11.91 13.47
CA ALA A 61 5.33 -13.23 13.37
C ALA A 61 3.90 -13.17 12.78
N GLN A 62 3.08 -12.20 13.24
CA GLN A 62 1.72 -12.01 12.72
C GLN A 62 1.71 -11.53 11.28
N MET A 63 2.63 -10.64 10.90
CA MET A 63 2.81 -10.24 9.49
C MET A 63 3.16 -11.46 8.64
N GLY A 64 4.13 -12.27 9.06
CA GLY A 64 4.47 -13.50 8.33
C GLY A 64 3.33 -14.52 8.24
N VAL A 65 2.44 -14.58 9.24
CA VAL A 65 1.23 -15.42 9.16
C VAL A 65 0.24 -14.88 8.11
N ALA A 66 -0.02 -13.57 8.10
CA ALA A 66 -0.89 -12.95 7.11
C ALA A 66 -0.33 -13.10 5.68
N GLU A 67 0.98 -12.95 5.49
CA GLU A 67 1.63 -13.18 4.19
C GLU A 67 1.49 -14.62 3.71
N ARG A 68 1.65 -15.60 4.60
CA ARG A 68 1.44 -17.02 4.26
C ARG A 68 -0.03 -17.33 3.97
N ALA A 69 -0.97 -16.67 4.65
CA ALA A 69 -2.39 -16.81 4.39
C ALA A 69 -2.78 -16.31 2.99
N ALA A 70 -2.02 -15.37 2.43
CA ALA A 70 -2.20 -14.91 1.05
C ALA A 70 -1.71 -15.91 -0.01
N GLY A 71 -1.04 -16.99 0.40
CA GLY A 71 -0.53 -18.03 -0.48
C GLY A 71 0.92 -17.80 -0.93
N ARG A 72 1.29 -18.42 -2.05
CA ARG A 72 2.67 -18.39 -2.54
C ARG A 72 2.93 -17.14 -3.38
N ARG A 73 3.92 -16.35 -2.96
CA ARG A 73 4.45 -15.23 -3.74
C ARG A 73 5.19 -15.74 -4.98
N THR A 74 4.86 -15.22 -6.16
CA THR A 74 5.60 -15.52 -7.39
C THR A 74 6.85 -14.63 -7.46
N GLN A 75 8.04 -15.23 -7.59
CA GLN A 75 9.28 -14.45 -7.72
C GLN A 75 9.33 -13.69 -9.05
N LEU A 76 8.99 -14.36 -10.16
CA LEU A 76 8.94 -13.74 -11.48
C LEU A 76 7.94 -12.58 -11.51
N GLY A 77 6.74 -12.75 -10.95
CA GLY A 77 5.75 -11.68 -10.89
C GLY A 77 6.18 -10.51 -10.01
N ALA A 78 6.89 -10.76 -8.90
CA ALA A 78 7.51 -9.69 -8.12
C ALA A 78 8.52 -8.89 -8.94
N VAL A 79 9.34 -9.57 -9.75
CA VAL A 79 10.27 -8.91 -10.69
C VAL A 79 9.51 -8.09 -11.74
N MET A 80 8.39 -8.60 -12.26
CA MET A 80 7.57 -7.85 -13.23
C MET A 80 6.93 -6.59 -12.63
N HIS A 81 6.46 -6.64 -11.38
CA HIS A 81 5.97 -5.42 -10.70
C HIS A 81 7.08 -4.40 -10.49
N LEU A 82 8.29 -4.83 -10.13
CA LEU A 82 9.45 -3.92 -10.05
C LEU A 82 9.81 -3.31 -11.40
N ARG A 83 9.69 -4.08 -12.49
CA ARG A 83 9.91 -3.57 -13.85
C ARG A 83 8.83 -2.58 -14.26
N ARG A 84 7.57 -2.82 -13.91
CA ARG A 84 6.47 -1.86 -14.10
C ARG A 84 6.78 -0.54 -13.40
N ASP A 85 7.13 -0.59 -12.12
CA ASP A 85 7.40 0.62 -11.33
C ASP A 85 8.58 1.41 -11.89
N LYS A 86 9.64 0.70 -12.27
CA LYS A 86 10.78 1.33 -12.94
C LYS A 86 10.39 1.94 -14.28
N TYR A 87 9.59 1.25 -15.09
CA TYR A 87 9.10 1.77 -16.36
C TYR A 87 8.28 3.05 -16.16
N ALA A 88 7.36 3.07 -15.19
CA ALA A 88 6.57 4.25 -14.85
C ALA A 88 7.44 5.41 -14.35
N GLU A 89 8.43 5.13 -13.50
CA GLU A 89 9.36 6.13 -12.97
C GLU A 89 10.27 6.73 -14.06
N ASP A 90 10.73 5.90 -15.01
CA ASP A 90 11.62 6.30 -16.09
C ASP A 90 10.86 6.93 -17.28
N PHE A 91 9.55 6.70 -17.41
CA PHE A 91 8.76 7.19 -18.52
C PHE A 91 8.73 8.73 -18.58
N ARG A 92 9.08 9.28 -19.74
CA ARG A 92 9.07 10.72 -20.02
C ARG A 92 8.25 10.98 -21.27
N VAL A 93 7.50 12.08 -21.26
CA VAL A 93 6.77 12.55 -22.42
C VAL A 93 7.58 13.69 -23.03
N VAL A 94 7.77 13.64 -24.35
CA VAL A 94 8.41 14.71 -25.12
C VAL A 94 7.31 15.65 -25.62
N ASP A 95 7.43 16.94 -25.35
CA ASP A 95 6.46 17.93 -25.80
C ASP A 95 6.69 18.37 -27.27
N GLU A 96 5.82 19.24 -27.78
CA GLU A 96 5.91 19.76 -29.16
C GLU A 96 7.20 20.56 -29.44
N ASN A 97 7.89 21.02 -28.39
CA ASN A 97 9.16 21.74 -28.49
C ASN A 97 10.38 20.81 -28.40
N GLY A 98 10.17 19.51 -28.16
CA GLY A 98 11.23 18.53 -27.98
C GLY A 98 11.76 18.43 -26.55
N ASP A 99 11.11 19.08 -25.58
CA ASP A 99 11.53 19.05 -24.17
C ASP A 99 10.90 17.86 -23.43
N GLU A 100 11.69 17.19 -22.59
CA GLU A 100 11.22 16.10 -21.75
C GLU A 100 10.48 16.65 -20.51
N ARG A 101 9.28 16.13 -20.27
CA ARG A 101 8.50 16.42 -19.06
C ARG A 101 8.03 15.14 -18.38
N LYS A 102 7.63 15.29 -17.11
CA LYS A 102 6.93 14.22 -16.40
C LYS A 102 5.56 13.96 -17.06
N PRO A 103 5.15 12.69 -17.14
CA PRO A 103 3.82 12.33 -17.59
C PRO A 103 2.77 12.86 -16.61
N THR A 104 1.57 13.14 -17.14
CA THR A 104 0.37 13.22 -16.33
C THR A 104 -0.06 11.82 -15.88
N PRO A 105 -0.89 11.68 -14.83
CA PRO A 105 -1.34 10.36 -14.36
C PRO A 105 -2.01 9.51 -15.46
N ASP A 106 -2.76 10.13 -16.35
CA ASP A 106 -3.42 9.42 -17.46
C ASP A 106 -2.43 8.95 -18.54
N GLU A 107 -1.39 9.75 -18.82
CA GLU A 107 -0.30 9.37 -19.73
C GLU A 107 0.54 8.24 -19.16
N GLU A 108 0.83 8.28 -17.85
CA GLU A 108 1.54 7.21 -17.14
C GLU A 108 0.74 5.91 -17.15
N LEU A 109 -0.57 5.99 -16.86
CA LEU A 109 -1.46 4.82 -16.91
C LEU A 109 -1.51 4.20 -18.32
N SER A 110 -1.60 5.04 -19.35
CA SER A 110 -1.60 4.60 -20.75
C SER A 110 -0.27 3.93 -21.14
N ALA A 111 0.86 4.53 -20.73
CA ALA A 111 2.18 3.96 -20.97
C ALA A 111 2.37 2.61 -20.26
N VAL A 112 1.95 2.51 -19.00
CA VAL A 112 1.96 1.26 -18.24
C VAL A 112 1.07 0.21 -18.88
N SER A 113 -0.12 0.59 -19.38
CA SER A 113 -1.01 -0.34 -20.11
C SER A 113 -0.32 -0.88 -21.35
N THR A 114 0.31 -0.01 -22.14
CA THR A 114 1.05 -0.42 -23.35
C THR A 114 2.20 -1.37 -23.01
N TRP A 115 2.94 -1.07 -21.94
CA TRP A 115 4.01 -1.95 -21.46
C TRP A 115 3.49 -3.32 -21.02
N ILE A 116 2.31 -3.39 -20.39
CA ILE A 116 1.66 -4.65 -20.04
C ILE A 116 1.25 -5.43 -21.30
N ASP A 117 0.73 -4.74 -22.32
CA ASP A 117 0.32 -5.35 -23.59
C ASP A 117 1.52 -5.92 -24.38
N ASP A 118 2.71 -5.36 -24.19
CA ASP A 118 3.96 -5.83 -24.80
C ASP A 118 4.57 -7.06 -24.08
N LEU A 119 4.02 -7.47 -22.93
CA LEU A 119 4.51 -8.64 -22.20
C LEU A 119 4.18 -9.93 -22.96
N CYS A 120 5.09 -10.90 -22.92
CA CYS A 120 4.77 -12.25 -23.36
C CYS A 120 3.78 -12.92 -22.39
N ASP A 121 3.01 -13.91 -22.87
CA ASP A 121 1.97 -14.60 -22.10
C ASP A 121 2.46 -15.09 -20.72
N SER A 122 3.69 -15.60 -20.63
CA SER A 122 4.25 -16.08 -19.36
C SER A 122 4.56 -14.95 -18.38
N ASP A 123 5.07 -13.82 -18.87
CA ASP A 123 5.37 -12.66 -18.02
C ASP A 123 4.09 -11.97 -17.56
N TYR A 124 3.11 -11.85 -18.47
CA TYR A 124 1.77 -11.36 -18.15
C TYR A 124 1.09 -12.23 -17.09
N ALA A 125 1.08 -13.56 -17.26
CA ALA A 125 0.50 -14.48 -16.29
C ALA A 125 1.20 -14.37 -14.92
N ALA A 126 2.53 -14.23 -14.89
CA ALA A 126 3.28 -14.03 -13.65
C ALA A 126 2.95 -12.70 -12.98
N PHE A 127 2.82 -11.62 -13.77
CA PHE A 127 2.42 -10.29 -13.29
C PHE A 127 1.03 -10.31 -12.67
N VAL A 128 0.04 -10.92 -13.33
CA VAL A 128 -1.34 -11.06 -12.82
C VAL A 128 -1.35 -11.88 -11.52
N ALA A 129 -0.68 -13.03 -11.49
CA ALA A 129 -0.62 -13.87 -10.30
C ALA A 129 0.01 -13.13 -9.09
N PHE A 130 1.01 -12.27 -9.33
CA PHE A 130 1.55 -11.42 -8.27
C PHE A 130 0.58 -10.33 -7.83
N SER A 131 -0.13 -9.67 -8.76
CA SER A 131 -1.16 -8.68 -8.44
C SER A 131 -2.25 -9.26 -7.54
N GLU A 132 -2.71 -10.48 -7.87
CA GLU A 132 -3.70 -11.20 -7.06
C GLU A 132 -3.16 -11.55 -5.67
N TRP A 133 -1.93 -12.09 -5.62
CA TRP A 133 -1.27 -12.38 -4.34
C TRP A 133 -1.08 -11.13 -3.49
N TYR A 134 -0.65 -10.01 -4.08
CA TYR A 134 -0.42 -8.74 -3.38
C TYR A 134 -1.74 -8.15 -2.84
N SER A 135 -2.81 -8.19 -3.65
CA SER A 135 -4.15 -7.81 -3.20
C SER A 135 -4.62 -8.68 -2.03
N ARG A 136 -4.43 -10.00 -2.11
CA ARG A 136 -4.76 -10.92 -1.02
C ARG A 136 -3.91 -10.68 0.23
N GLN A 137 -2.62 -10.41 0.08
CA GLN A 137 -1.70 -10.07 1.17
C GLN A 137 -2.18 -8.84 1.93
N ASN A 138 -2.57 -7.77 1.22
CA ASN A 138 -3.09 -6.57 1.84
C ASN A 138 -4.41 -6.84 2.57
N TYR A 139 -5.30 -7.66 1.99
CA TYR A 139 -6.53 -8.08 2.66
C TYR A 139 -6.27 -8.83 3.97
N GLU A 140 -5.39 -9.84 3.96
CA GLU A 140 -5.07 -10.62 5.16
C GLU A 140 -4.37 -9.77 6.24
N LEU A 141 -3.51 -8.83 5.83
CA LEU A 141 -2.87 -7.89 6.74
C LEU A 141 -3.87 -6.91 7.35
N ALA A 142 -4.75 -6.32 6.55
CA ALA A 142 -5.79 -5.43 7.03
C ALA A 142 -6.71 -6.16 8.01
N LYS A 143 -7.19 -7.36 7.66
CA LYS A 143 -7.99 -8.23 8.52
C LYS A 143 -7.30 -8.54 9.84
N ALA A 144 -6.01 -8.90 9.83
CA ALA A 144 -5.28 -9.25 11.04
C ALA A 144 -5.02 -8.04 11.95
N ALA A 145 -4.86 -6.85 11.36
CA ALA A 145 -4.56 -5.61 12.06
C ALA A 145 -5.80 -4.90 12.61
N THR A 146 -6.96 -5.04 11.95
CA THR A 146 -8.20 -4.41 12.40
C THR A 146 -8.72 -5.08 13.66
N VAL A 147 -8.93 -4.27 14.71
CA VAL A 147 -9.60 -4.65 15.95
C VAL A 147 -11.11 -4.54 15.77
N CYS A 148 -11.58 -3.39 15.27
CA CYS A 148 -12.98 -3.16 14.93
C CYS A 148 -13.12 -1.99 13.96
N ILE A 149 -14.30 -1.88 13.35
CA ILE A 149 -14.71 -0.76 12.51
C ILE A 149 -15.97 -0.16 13.11
N THR A 150 -15.97 1.16 13.31
CA THR A 150 -17.15 1.92 13.74
C THR A 150 -17.71 2.65 12.53
N HIS A 151 -18.94 2.34 12.15
CA HIS A 151 -19.65 2.94 11.03
C HIS A 151 -21.00 3.46 11.52
N SER A 152 -21.44 4.61 11.02
CA SER A 152 -22.68 5.29 11.43
C SER A 152 -23.91 4.38 11.35
N GLU A 153 -24.10 3.69 10.23
CA GLU A 153 -25.27 2.82 10.01
C GLU A 153 -25.14 1.41 10.62
N MET A 154 -23.92 0.88 10.77
CA MET A 154 -23.69 -0.51 11.16
C MET A 154 -23.28 -0.68 12.63
N GLY A 155 -22.94 0.42 13.31
CA GLY A 155 -22.34 0.39 14.64
C GLY A 155 -20.90 -0.16 14.60
N VAL A 156 -20.55 -0.94 15.62
CA VAL A 156 -19.23 -1.58 15.73
C VAL A 156 -19.27 -2.97 15.10
N VAL A 157 -18.47 -3.17 14.05
CA VAL A 157 -18.43 -4.42 13.26
C VAL A 157 -17.01 -4.92 13.03
N SER A 158 -16.89 -6.19 12.61
CA SER A 158 -15.61 -6.78 12.20
C SER A 158 -15.20 -6.28 10.80
N PHE A 159 -13.91 -6.41 10.49
CA PHE A 159 -13.37 -6.09 9.17
C PHE A 159 -14.12 -6.82 8.05
N GLU A 160 -14.30 -8.13 8.18
CA GLU A 160 -14.95 -8.97 7.17
C GLU A 160 -16.39 -8.52 6.93
N ARG A 161 -17.17 -8.33 8.00
CA ARG A 161 -18.57 -7.90 7.88
C ARG A 161 -18.69 -6.53 7.22
N PHE A 162 -17.80 -5.60 7.56
CA PHE A 162 -17.80 -4.28 6.91
C PHE A 162 -17.46 -4.39 5.42
N MET A 163 -16.39 -5.12 5.09
CA MET A 163 -16.00 -5.34 3.70
C MET A 163 -17.10 -6.04 2.89
N ASP A 164 -17.85 -6.98 3.46
CA ASP A 164 -18.97 -7.62 2.77
C ASP A 164 -20.10 -6.64 2.39
N CYS A 165 -20.25 -5.53 3.14
CA CYS A 165 -21.21 -4.47 2.84
C CYS A 165 -20.71 -3.44 1.83
N VAL A 166 -19.39 -3.33 1.60
CA VAL A 166 -18.84 -2.44 0.57
C VAL A 166 -19.04 -3.08 -0.81
N VAL A 167 -20.04 -2.60 -1.55
CA VAL A 167 -20.40 -3.11 -2.88
C VAL A 167 -19.44 -2.62 -3.97
N ASP A 168 -18.98 -1.36 -3.86
CA ASP A 168 -18.02 -0.81 -4.81
C ASP A 168 -16.66 -1.49 -4.64
N ARG A 169 -16.24 -2.21 -5.69
CA ARG A 169 -14.99 -2.96 -5.70
C ARG A 169 -13.77 -2.07 -5.56
N ARG A 170 -13.74 -0.90 -6.22
CA ARG A 170 -12.60 0.01 -6.17
C ARG A 170 -12.47 0.62 -4.79
N LEU A 171 -13.58 1.06 -4.22
CA LEU A 171 -13.61 1.57 -2.85
C LEU A 171 -13.12 0.50 -1.86
N LYS A 172 -13.61 -0.74 -2.00
CA LYS A 172 -13.15 -1.87 -1.19
C LYS A 172 -11.63 -2.07 -1.27
N GLU A 173 -11.06 -2.08 -2.47
CA GLU A 173 -9.61 -2.23 -2.69
C GLU A 173 -8.82 -1.06 -2.07
N SER A 174 -9.31 0.18 -2.20
CA SER A 174 -8.70 1.38 -1.57
C SER A 174 -8.70 1.30 -0.05
N LEU A 175 -9.83 0.91 0.57
CA LEU A 175 -9.94 0.76 2.03
C LEU A 175 -9.00 -0.34 2.55
N ILE A 176 -8.91 -1.48 1.85
CA ILE A 176 -7.97 -2.55 2.18
C ILE A 176 -6.52 -2.05 2.11
N ALA A 177 -6.17 -1.36 1.02
CA ALA A 177 -4.83 -0.82 0.81
C ALA A 177 -4.44 0.15 1.93
N GLU A 178 -5.33 1.08 2.28
CA GLU A 178 -5.14 2.03 3.36
C GLU A 178 -4.91 1.34 4.72
N VAL A 179 -5.82 0.46 5.13
CA VAL A 179 -5.74 -0.22 6.43
C VAL A 179 -4.46 -1.06 6.52
N SER A 180 -4.12 -1.78 5.45
CA SER A 180 -2.90 -2.60 5.40
C SER A 180 -1.63 -1.74 5.45
N TYR A 181 -1.61 -0.59 4.76
CA TYR A 181 -0.51 0.37 4.80
C TYR A 181 -0.29 0.91 6.21
N ARG A 182 -1.37 1.35 6.88
CA ARG A 182 -1.33 1.87 8.25
C ARG A 182 -0.88 0.82 9.25
N ALA A 183 -1.31 -0.44 9.07
CA ALA A 183 -0.84 -1.54 9.89
C ALA A 183 0.68 -1.79 9.76
N LYS A 184 1.20 -1.79 8.52
CA LYS A 184 2.64 -1.93 8.24
C LYS A 184 3.44 -0.77 8.84
N ALA A 185 2.97 0.46 8.64
CA ALA A 185 3.61 1.66 9.18
C ALA A 185 3.65 1.66 10.72
N HIS A 186 2.54 1.24 11.36
CA HIS A 186 2.45 1.18 12.82
C HIS A 186 3.34 0.08 13.43
N ALA A 187 3.63 -0.99 12.70
CA ALA A 187 4.54 -2.05 13.14
C ALA A 187 6.04 -1.65 13.11
N GLY A 188 6.38 -0.44 12.67
CA GLY A 188 7.77 0.05 12.64
C GLY A 188 8.65 -0.58 11.54
N LEU A 189 8.07 -1.31 10.58
CA LEU A 189 8.78 -1.93 9.45
C LEU A 189 8.80 -1.06 8.18
N GLY A 190 8.58 0.25 8.30
CA GLY A 190 8.64 1.16 7.17
C GLY A 190 9.36 2.45 7.53
N ILE A 191 10.49 2.70 6.88
CA ILE A 191 10.74 4.04 6.32
C ILE A 191 9.41 4.50 5.74
N ARG A 192 8.83 5.62 6.19
CA ARG A 192 7.59 6.17 5.60
C ARG A 192 7.76 6.18 4.08
N PRO A 193 7.13 5.27 3.31
CA PRO A 193 7.20 5.36 1.86
C PRO A 193 6.34 6.58 1.50
N LYS A 194 6.90 7.51 0.72
CA LYS A 194 6.09 8.60 0.16
C LYS A 194 5.04 7.98 -0.76
N GLY A 195 3.77 8.35 -0.54
CA GLY A 195 2.65 7.98 -1.40
C GLY A 195 2.14 6.55 -1.21
N LEU A 196 0.82 6.40 -1.08
CA LEU A 196 0.17 5.15 -1.44
C LEU A 196 0.37 4.99 -2.96
N SER A 197 0.96 3.89 -3.41
CA SER A 197 1.01 3.63 -4.86
C SER A 197 -0.41 3.37 -5.36
N ASN A 198 -0.84 4.25 -6.27
CA ASN A 198 -2.06 4.16 -7.08
C ASN A 198 -3.37 4.50 -6.36
N SER A 199 -3.47 5.72 -5.85
CA SER A 199 -4.78 6.37 -5.72
C SER A 199 -5.15 7.01 -7.06
N VAL A 200 -6.24 6.52 -7.66
CA VAL A 200 -6.87 7.07 -8.85
C VAL A 200 -7.42 8.46 -8.50
N SER A 201 -6.56 9.47 -8.57
CA SER A 201 -6.92 10.88 -8.38
C SER A 201 -6.95 11.56 -9.74
N GLY A 202 -8.05 11.33 -10.46
CA GLY A 202 -8.44 12.19 -11.56
C GLY A 202 -8.79 13.57 -11.02
N SER A 203 -7.81 14.47 -10.91
CA SER A 203 -8.07 15.90 -11.00
C SER A 203 -6.85 16.80 -11.22
N VAL A 204 -6.84 17.36 -12.42
CA VAL A 204 -6.39 18.70 -12.83
C VAL A 204 -5.77 19.57 -11.71
N LYS A 205 -4.45 19.78 -11.78
CA LYS A 205 -3.74 20.85 -11.07
C LYS A 205 -3.65 22.09 -11.96
N LEU A 206 -3.91 23.26 -11.39
CA LEU A 206 -3.47 24.56 -11.92
C LEU A 206 -2.34 25.11 -11.02
N ASN A 207 -1.25 25.46 -11.70
CA ASN A 207 0.03 26.06 -11.32
C ASN A 207 0.21 26.76 -9.95
N GLY A 208 1.40 26.55 -9.37
CA GLY A 208 2.11 27.62 -8.64
C GLY A 208 3.13 27.20 -7.58
N SER A 209 4.42 27.33 -7.92
CA SER A 209 5.57 27.66 -7.04
C SER A 209 6.20 26.59 -6.11
N ALA A 210 7.48 26.28 -6.42
CA ALA A 210 8.42 25.55 -5.57
C ALA A 210 9.00 26.44 -4.44
N PRO A 211 9.64 25.84 -3.40
CA PRO A 211 11.10 25.77 -3.47
C PRO A 211 11.78 24.49 -2.92
N LYS A 212 13.05 24.37 -3.29
CA LYS A 212 14.10 23.36 -3.01
C LYS A 212 14.25 22.92 -1.54
N VAL A 213 14.51 21.62 -1.35
CA VAL A 213 15.44 21.12 -0.31
C VAL A 213 16.28 19.95 -0.87
N THR A 214 17.59 20.14 -0.80
CA THR A 214 18.68 19.18 -1.02
C THR A 214 18.80 18.18 0.14
N GLY A 215 19.06 16.90 -0.14
CA GLY A 215 19.51 15.95 0.88
C GLY A 215 19.47 14.49 0.43
N ASN A 216 20.65 13.84 0.38
CA ASN A 216 20.95 12.46 0.01
C ASN A 216 19.93 11.39 0.46
N VAL A 217 19.59 10.46 -0.44
CA VAL A 217 19.04 9.14 -0.09
C VAL A 217 20.09 8.09 -0.43
N MET A 218 20.96 7.79 0.54
CA MET A 218 21.67 6.52 0.63
C MET A 218 20.89 5.65 1.62
N GLY A 219 20.57 4.42 1.23
CA GLY A 219 19.90 3.45 2.09
C GLY A 219 19.20 2.36 1.31
N ALA A 220 19.93 1.69 0.42
CA ALA A 220 19.55 0.38 -0.06
C ALA A 220 19.47 -0.56 1.16
N MET A 221 18.29 -1.09 1.47
CA MET A 221 18.17 -2.26 2.33
C MET A 221 18.62 -3.49 1.54
N THR A 222 19.93 -3.65 1.43
CA THR A 222 20.55 -4.98 1.55
C THR A 222 20.40 -5.40 3.01
N ASP A 223 19.73 -6.53 3.24
CA ASP A 223 20.04 -7.50 4.30
C ASP A 223 18.96 -8.59 4.30
N CYS A 224 19.16 -9.60 3.45
CA CYS A 224 18.60 -10.95 3.60
C CYS A 224 19.45 -11.97 2.79
N ASP A 225 20.77 -11.77 2.71
CA ASP A 225 21.71 -12.78 2.22
C ASP A 225 22.68 -13.07 3.36
N ASP A 226 22.25 -13.91 4.32
CA ASP A 226 23.18 -14.55 5.27
C ASP A 226 22.57 -15.79 5.98
N ASN A 227 21.75 -16.59 5.27
CA ASN A 227 21.36 -17.91 5.80
C ASN A 227 21.18 -19.03 4.76
N ALA A 228 21.78 -18.91 3.57
CA ALA A 228 21.78 -19.98 2.56
C ALA A 228 22.93 -20.99 2.67
N ALA A 229 23.78 -20.93 3.72
CA ALA A 229 25.01 -21.73 3.79
C ALA A 229 25.04 -22.88 4.82
N ILE A 230 23.93 -23.25 5.49
CA ILE A 230 23.94 -24.29 6.54
C ILE A 230 23.20 -25.59 6.17
N VAL A 231 22.60 -25.72 4.98
CA VAL A 231 21.86 -26.95 4.60
C VAL A 231 22.58 -27.82 3.54
N ALA A 232 23.76 -27.44 3.05
CA ALA A 232 24.46 -28.18 1.98
C ALA A 232 25.57 -29.16 2.43
N ALA A 233 25.72 -29.46 3.74
CA ALA A 233 26.83 -30.30 4.24
C ALA A 233 26.41 -31.48 5.14
N ALA A 234 25.20 -32.03 4.96
CA ALA A 234 24.73 -33.20 5.73
C ALA A 234 24.27 -34.38 4.85
N SER A 235 24.76 -34.52 3.63
CA SER A 235 24.49 -35.70 2.80
C SER A 235 25.71 -36.09 1.98
N LEU A 236 26.72 -36.61 2.68
CA LEU A 236 27.78 -37.41 2.08
C LEU A 236 28.14 -38.53 3.06
N THR A 237 27.25 -39.51 3.13
CA THR A 237 27.55 -40.85 3.65
C THR A 237 26.62 -41.82 2.93
N ILE A 238 27.13 -42.42 1.87
CA ILE A 238 27.15 -43.86 1.54
C ILE A 238 28.28 -44.02 0.53
#